data_AF-A0AAQ3RNN1-F1
#
_entry.id   AF-A0AAQ3RNN1-F1
#
_cell.length_a   1.000
_cell.length_b   1.000
_cell.length_c   1.000
_cell.angle_alpha   90.00
_cell.angle_beta   90.00
_cell.angle_gamma   90.00
#
_symmetry.space_group_name_H-M   'P 1'
#
loop_
_entity.id
_entity.type
_entity.pdbx_description
1 polymer ?
#
loop_
_entity_poly.entity_id
_entity_poly.type
_entity_poly.pdbx_seq_one_letter_code
_entity_poly.pdbx_strand_id
1 'polypeptide(L)'
;LNIKNSQLHLKNQKYPTMTTSVALFLCFAFFFYVSEGAKVTFTNKCTYTVWPGTLTGDQKPQLSSTGFELGPGASFSLDLPSPWSGRFWARTGCSNNNGRFSCATADCASGEVGCNGAGAIPPATLVEMTVPPNGGQDFYDVSNVDGFNVPMSVTPQGGSGDCRTSSCPKNINAACPQELQTKGSDGNVIACKSACLAFKEDKYCCTGANNKPETCPPTNYSQFFEEQCPDAYSYAYDDKNSTFTCSNNPDYVITFCP
;
A
#
# COMPACT_ATOMS: atom_id res chain seq x y z
N LEU A 1 -85.01 -0.68 42.95
CA LEU A 1 -84.68 -0.02 44.24
C LEU A 1 -83.54 0.95 44.02
N ASN A 2 -83.84 2.24 44.23
CA ASN A 2 -83.00 3.45 44.29
C ASN A 2 -82.01 3.81 43.16
N ILE A 3 -82.57 4.66 42.31
CA ILE A 3 -82.04 5.71 41.45
C ILE A 3 -81.01 6.59 42.20
N LYS A 4 -79.86 6.87 41.58
CA LYS A 4 -79.03 8.05 41.91
C LYS A 4 -79.07 9.01 40.73
N ASN A 5 -79.61 10.19 41.02
CA ASN A 5 -79.79 11.32 40.12
C ASN A 5 -78.59 12.27 40.23
N SER A 6 -78.27 12.89 39.11
CA SER A 6 -77.25 13.91 38.85
C SER A 6 -77.37 15.14 39.74
N GLN A 7 -76.28 15.90 39.92
CA GLN A 7 -76.12 17.26 39.39
C GLN A 7 -74.73 17.85 39.70
N LEU A 8 -74.27 18.70 38.78
CA LEU A 8 -72.97 19.36 38.73
C LEU A 8 -72.75 20.36 39.88
N HIS A 9 -71.48 20.58 40.26
CA HIS A 9 -71.01 21.94 40.55
C HIS A 9 -69.54 22.15 40.16
N LEU A 10 -69.27 23.39 39.76
CA LEU A 10 -68.19 23.88 38.92
C LEU A 10 -66.83 24.03 39.63
N LYS A 11 -65.79 23.73 38.85
CA LYS A 11 -64.47 24.39 38.69
C LYS A 11 -63.87 25.13 39.89
N ASN A 12 -62.66 24.69 40.25
CA ASN A 12 -61.54 25.61 40.50
C ASN A 12 -60.32 25.14 39.70
N GLN A 13 -60.04 25.84 38.60
CA GLN A 13 -58.83 25.66 37.80
C GLN A 13 -57.63 26.16 38.60
N LYS A 14 -56.74 25.24 39.00
CA LYS A 14 -55.33 25.57 39.25
C LYS A 14 -54.59 25.36 37.94
N TYR A 15 -54.06 26.44 37.38
CA TYR A 15 -53.13 26.39 36.25
C TYR A 15 -51.82 25.76 36.74
N PRO A 16 -51.39 24.60 36.22
CA PRO A 16 -50.00 24.20 36.36
C PRO A 16 -49.16 25.11 35.45
N THR A 17 -48.17 25.73 36.06
CA THR A 17 -47.08 26.47 35.41
C THR A 17 -46.52 25.62 34.26
N MET A 18 -46.68 26.10 33.04
CA MET A 18 -46.05 25.53 31.86
C MET A 18 -44.56 25.84 31.94
N THR A 19 -43.79 24.91 32.51
CA THR A 19 -42.34 24.89 32.34
C THR A 19 -42.06 24.60 30.87
N THR A 20 -41.69 25.63 30.13
CA THR A 20 -41.11 25.51 28.80
C THR A 20 -39.78 24.77 28.91
N SER A 21 -39.80 23.45 28.74
CA SER A 21 -38.58 22.68 28.49
C SER A 21 -38.00 23.13 27.15
N VAL A 22 -37.04 24.04 27.19
CA VAL A 22 -36.17 24.34 26.06
C VAL A 22 -35.30 23.09 25.85
N ALA A 23 -35.71 22.21 24.94
CA ALA A 23 -34.87 21.12 24.49
C ALA A 23 -33.70 21.73 23.70
N LEU A 24 -32.56 21.90 24.39
CA LEU A 24 -31.30 22.30 23.78
C LEU A 24 -30.83 21.12 22.92
N PHE A 25 -31.18 21.12 21.63
CA PHE A 25 -30.58 20.21 20.65
C PHE A 25 -29.10 20.59 20.54
N LEU A 26 -28.25 19.92 21.32
CA LEU A 26 -26.81 19.86 21.08
C LEU A 26 -26.61 19.16 19.73
N CYS A 27 -26.61 19.94 18.63
CA CYS A 27 -25.92 19.52 17.42
C CYS A 27 -24.44 19.41 17.81
N PHE A 28 -24.00 18.21 18.17
CA PHE A 28 -22.60 17.85 18.08
C PHE A 28 -22.23 17.98 16.60
N ALA A 29 -21.73 19.15 16.22
CA ALA A 29 -20.91 19.27 15.03
C ALA A 29 -19.70 18.37 15.30
N PHE A 30 -19.75 17.14 14.78
CA PHE A 30 -18.55 16.36 14.57
C PHE A 30 -17.70 17.20 13.60
N PHE A 31 -16.80 18.00 14.16
CA PHE A 31 -15.63 18.44 13.44
C PHE A 31 -14.87 17.17 13.10
N PHE A 32 -15.14 16.63 11.92
CA PHE A 32 -14.19 15.73 11.29
C PHE A 32 -12.93 16.55 11.14
N TYR A 33 -11.94 16.30 12.01
CA TYR A 33 -10.58 16.64 11.69
C TYR A 33 -10.26 15.87 10.42
N VAL A 34 -10.33 16.56 9.28
CA VAL A 34 -9.70 16.07 8.07
C VAL A 34 -8.22 16.13 8.41
N SER A 35 -7.69 15.00 8.87
CA SER A 35 -6.26 14.76 8.82
C SER A 35 -5.90 14.90 7.36
N GLU A 36 -5.16 15.95 7.01
CA GLU A 36 -4.56 16.11 5.69
C GLU A 36 -3.55 14.98 5.55
N GLY A 37 -4.01 13.83 5.04
CA GLY A 37 -3.18 12.66 4.79
C GLY A 37 -2.20 12.96 3.67
N ALA A 38 -1.02 12.35 3.70
CA ALA A 38 -0.08 12.45 2.61
C ALA A 38 -0.71 11.92 1.33
N LYS A 39 -0.38 12.50 0.18
CA LYS A 39 -0.86 12.03 -1.12
C LYS A 39 0.19 11.15 -1.78
N VAL A 40 -0.22 9.98 -2.27
CA VAL A 40 0.63 9.12 -3.10
C VAL A 40 0.15 9.24 -4.54
N THR A 41 1.02 9.70 -5.43
CA THR A 41 0.76 9.82 -6.86
C THR A 41 1.54 8.76 -7.62
N PHE A 42 0.84 7.94 -8.37
CA PHE A 42 1.39 6.91 -9.24
C PHE A 42 1.53 7.48 -10.65
N THR A 43 2.69 7.31 -11.27
CA THR A 43 2.95 7.71 -12.66
C THR A 43 3.50 6.54 -13.44
N ASN A 44 2.85 6.19 -14.55
CA ASN A 44 3.34 5.15 -15.46
C ASN A 44 4.17 5.79 -16.58
N LYS A 45 5.50 5.65 -16.53
CA LYS A 45 6.39 6.01 -17.64
C LYS A 45 6.76 4.81 -18.52
N CYS A 46 6.28 3.61 -18.20
CA CYS A 46 6.46 2.46 -19.07
C CYS A 46 5.73 2.69 -20.40
N THR A 47 6.21 2.06 -21.46
CA THR A 47 5.56 2.10 -22.79
C THR A 47 4.33 1.20 -22.90
N TYR A 48 3.91 0.58 -21.79
CA TYR A 48 2.81 -0.37 -21.69
C TYR A 48 1.97 -0.08 -20.45
N THR A 49 0.71 -0.52 -20.47
CA THR A 49 -0.19 -0.40 -19.32
C THR A 49 0.31 -1.26 -18.16
N VAL A 50 0.25 -0.69 -16.96
CA VAL A 50 0.43 -1.40 -15.69
C VAL A 50 -0.85 -1.33 -14.88
N TRP A 51 -1.05 -2.30 -13.98
CA TRP A 51 -2.17 -2.28 -13.05
C TRP A 51 -1.66 -2.25 -11.62
N PRO A 52 -1.46 -1.06 -11.03
CA PRO A 52 -0.98 -0.97 -9.66
C PRO A 52 -1.91 -1.71 -8.69
N GLY A 53 -1.31 -2.27 -7.65
CA GLY A 53 -1.99 -2.85 -6.49
C GLY A 53 -1.52 -2.15 -5.22
N THR A 54 -2.40 -2.07 -4.23
CA THR A 54 -2.09 -1.47 -2.92
C THR A 54 -2.52 -2.41 -1.82
N LEU A 55 -1.73 -2.52 -0.76
CA LEU A 55 -2.07 -3.29 0.43
C LEU A 55 -1.73 -2.51 1.68
N THR A 56 -2.73 -2.27 2.54
CA THR A 56 -2.48 -1.87 3.93
C THR A 56 -2.11 -3.11 4.74
N GLY A 57 -1.04 -3.02 5.53
CA GLY A 57 -0.58 -4.08 6.44
C GLY A 57 -1.45 -4.28 7.68
N ASP A 58 -1.06 -5.24 8.53
CA ASP A 58 -1.69 -5.55 9.82
C ASP A 58 -3.22 -5.77 9.81
N GLN A 59 -3.79 -6.15 8.66
CA GLN A 59 -5.25 -6.28 8.48
C GLN A 59 -6.01 -4.98 8.81
N LYS A 60 -5.33 -3.83 8.77
CA LYS A 60 -5.96 -2.51 8.91
C LYS A 60 -6.79 -2.18 7.67
N PRO A 61 -7.68 -1.16 7.74
CA PRO A 61 -8.49 -0.74 6.60
C PRO A 61 -7.65 -0.47 5.35
N GLN A 62 -8.13 -0.95 4.21
CA GLN A 62 -7.48 -0.73 2.92
C GLN A 62 -7.66 0.71 2.44
N LEU A 63 -6.78 1.15 1.54
CA LEU A 63 -6.93 2.44 0.85
C LEU A 63 -8.19 2.48 0.00
N SER A 64 -8.59 3.68 -0.45
CA SER A 64 -9.81 3.88 -1.24
C SER A 64 -9.83 3.13 -2.57
N SER A 65 -8.66 2.73 -3.08
CA SER A 65 -8.52 1.75 -4.16
C SER A 65 -7.43 0.74 -3.81
N THR A 66 -7.71 -0.54 -4.01
CA THR A 66 -6.74 -1.64 -3.85
C THR A 66 -6.12 -2.11 -5.16
N GLY A 67 -6.56 -1.54 -6.29
CA GLY A 67 -6.00 -1.80 -7.60
C GLY A 67 -6.72 -1.03 -8.69
N PHE A 68 -5.97 -0.60 -9.69
CA PHE A 68 -6.47 0.26 -10.78
C PHE A 68 -5.65 0.06 -12.05
N GLU A 69 -6.18 0.48 -13.19
CA GLU A 69 -5.45 0.51 -14.46
C GLU A 69 -4.71 1.83 -14.62
N LEU A 70 -3.47 1.79 -15.11
CA LEU A 70 -2.67 2.98 -15.37
C LEU A 70 -1.97 2.85 -16.73
N GLY A 71 -2.53 3.51 -17.75
CA GLY A 71 -1.98 3.52 -19.11
C GLY A 71 -0.66 4.29 -19.23
N PRO A 72 0.08 4.14 -20.34
CA PRO A 72 1.33 4.86 -20.58
C PRO A 72 1.17 6.38 -20.46
N GLY A 73 2.06 7.03 -19.70
CA GLY A 73 2.04 8.47 -19.43
C GLY A 73 0.95 8.93 -18.44
N ALA A 74 0.06 8.04 -18.01
CA ALA A 74 -1.01 8.39 -17.07
C ALA A 74 -0.49 8.54 -15.64
N SER A 75 -1.24 9.30 -14.84
CA SER A 75 -1.03 9.39 -13.40
C SER A 75 -2.35 9.26 -12.65
N PHE A 76 -2.28 8.74 -11.43
CA PHE A 76 -3.41 8.54 -10.53
C PHE A 76 -2.96 8.80 -9.09
N SER A 77 -3.82 9.31 -8.22
CA SER A 77 -3.45 9.61 -6.83
C SER A 77 -4.41 9.01 -5.83
N LEU A 78 -3.87 8.66 -4.67
CA LEU A 78 -4.61 8.20 -3.49
C LEU A 78 -4.19 9.01 -2.26
N ASP A 79 -5.13 9.16 -1.34
CA ASP A 79 -4.84 9.69 0.00
C ASP A 79 -4.29 8.56 0.87
N LEU A 80 -3.19 8.83 1.56
CA LEU A 80 -2.52 7.94 2.49
C LEU A 80 -2.84 8.40 3.92
N PRO A 81 -3.52 7.58 4.73
CA PRO A 81 -3.82 7.96 6.10
C PRO A 81 -2.54 8.05 6.94
N SER A 82 -2.62 8.74 8.08
CA SER A 82 -1.56 8.77 9.08
C SER A 82 -2.16 8.37 10.44
N PRO A 83 -1.65 7.30 11.09
CA PRO A 83 -0.57 6.43 10.65
C PRO A 83 -0.98 5.43 9.55
N TRP A 84 -0.02 4.97 8.76
CA TRP A 84 -0.20 3.91 7.78
C TRP A 84 1.08 3.07 7.60
N SER A 85 0.93 1.80 7.29
CA SER A 85 2.05 0.95 6.85
C SER A 85 1.51 -0.05 5.84
N GLY A 86 2.25 -0.25 4.75
CA GLY A 86 1.78 -1.06 3.65
C GLY A 86 2.71 -1.01 2.46
N ARG A 87 2.23 -1.51 1.34
CA ARG A 87 3.03 -1.69 0.12
C ARG A 87 2.24 -1.48 -1.16
N PHE A 88 2.99 -1.15 -2.21
CA PHE A 88 2.52 -0.93 -3.56
C PHE A 88 3.33 -1.75 -4.54
N TRP A 89 2.70 -2.17 -5.65
CA TRP A 89 3.35 -2.88 -6.75
C TRP A 89 2.64 -2.60 -8.07
N ALA A 90 3.23 -3.02 -9.19
CA ALA A 90 2.57 -3.00 -10.50
C ALA A 90 2.40 -4.42 -11.05
N ARG A 91 1.20 -4.73 -11.55
CA ARG A 91 0.92 -5.93 -12.35
C ARG A 91 1.13 -5.66 -13.83
N THR A 92 1.56 -6.67 -14.58
CA THR A 92 1.74 -6.59 -16.05
C THR A 92 1.12 -7.78 -16.77
N GLY A 93 0.84 -7.61 -18.07
CA GLY A 93 0.25 -8.65 -18.92
C GLY A 93 -1.14 -9.07 -18.45
N CYS A 94 -1.94 -8.10 -17.98
CA CYS A 94 -3.27 -8.37 -17.44
C CYS A 94 -4.33 -8.50 -18.53
N SER A 95 -5.30 -9.37 -18.29
CA SER A 95 -6.46 -9.54 -19.16
C SER A 95 -7.69 -9.93 -18.34
N ASN A 96 -8.87 -9.68 -18.90
CA ASN A 96 -10.14 -10.15 -18.34
C ASN A 96 -10.68 -11.28 -19.22
N ASN A 97 -10.65 -12.51 -18.71
CA ASN A 97 -11.13 -13.69 -19.40
C ASN A 97 -12.43 -14.15 -18.76
N ASN A 98 -13.55 -13.93 -19.45
CA ASN A 98 -14.91 -14.30 -19.00
C ASN A 98 -15.27 -13.76 -17.61
N GLY A 99 -14.92 -12.49 -17.34
CA GLY A 99 -15.23 -11.82 -16.07
C GLY A 99 -14.20 -12.06 -14.97
N ARG A 100 -13.14 -12.84 -15.23
CA ARG A 100 -12.03 -13.05 -14.31
C ARG A 100 -10.80 -12.27 -14.78
N PHE A 101 -10.40 -11.27 -14.00
CA PHE A 101 -9.17 -10.53 -14.20
C PHE A 101 -7.97 -11.32 -13.68
N SER A 102 -6.90 -11.38 -14.47
CA SER A 102 -5.65 -12.06 -14.10
C SER A 102 -4.45 -11.45 -14.82
N CYS A 103 -3.29 -11.45 -14.18
CA CYS A 103 -2.05 -10.88 -14.69
C CYS A 103 -0.92 -11.90 -14.81
N ALA A 104 0.01 -11.65 -15.74
CA ALA A 104 1.17 -12.50 -15.96
C ALA A 104 2.24 -12.34 -14.85
N THR A 105 2.35 -11.13 -14.27
CA THR A 105 3.25 -10.87 -13.13
C THR A 105 2.51 -10.14 -12.01
N ALA A 106 2.96 -10.40 -10.77
CA ALA A 106 2.47 -9.77 -9.55
C ALA A 106 0.95 -9.82 -9.33
N ASP A 107 0.27 -10.81 -9.94
CA ASP A 107 -1.17 -11.02 -9.80
C ASP A 107 -1.56 -11.15 -8.33
N CYS A 108 -2.67 -10.55 -7.91
CA CYS A 108 -3.16 -10.64 -6.53
C CYS A 108 -4.29 -11.64 -6.34
N ALA A 109 -4.62 -12.42 -7.40
CA ALA A 109 -5.59 -13.51 -7.41
C ALA A 109 -7.00 -13.18 -6.89
N SER A 110 -7.37 -11.91 -6.81
CA SER A 110 -8.73 -11.48 -6.45
C SER A 110 -9.75 -11.82 -7.55
N GLY A 111 -9.29 -12.01 -8.79
CA GLY A 111 -10.16 -12.14 -9.96
C GLY A 111 -10.71 -10.80 -10.46
N GLU A 112 -10.30 -9.68 -9.86
CA GLU A 112 -10.76 -8.33 -10.16
C GLU A 112 -9.58 -7.37 -10.35
N VAL A 113 -9.86 -6.16 -10.87
CA VAL A 113 -8.85 -5.11 -10.92
C VAL A 113 -8.42 -4.70 -9.51
N GLY A 114 -9.37 -4.59 -8.56
CA GLY A 114 -9.05 -4.39 -7.14
C GLY A 114 -8.44 -5.63 -6.51
N CYS A 115 -7.37 -5.47 -5.71
CA CYS A 115 -6.76 -6.60 -5.01
C CYS A 115 -7.46 -6.98 -3.70
N ASN A 116 -8.41 -6.15 -3.22
CA ASN A 116 -9.34 -6.49 -2.13
C ASN A 116 -8.65 -7.01 -0.85
N GLY A 117 -7.50 -6.44 -0.51
CA GLY A 117 -6.69 -6.84 0.66
C GLY A 117 -5.77 -8.04 0.43
N ALA A 118 -5.69 -8.57 -0.79
CA ALA A 118 -4.68 -9.55 -1.19
C ALA A 118 -3.37 -8.87 -1.62
N GLY A 119 -2.23 -9.49 -1.30
CA GLY A 119 -0.92 -9.07 -1.79
C GLY A 119 -0.60 -9.62 -3.18
N ALA A 120 0.46 -9.10 -3.80
CA ALA A 120 1.03 -9.66 -5.01
C ALA A 120 1.50 -11.10 -4.79
N ILE A 121 1.31 -11.96 -5.80
CA ILE A 121 2.01 -13.23 -5.94
C ILE A 121 3.39 -12.93 -6.54
N PRO A 122 4.49 -13.17 -5.81
CA PRO A 122 5.83 -12.88 -6.31
C PRO A 122 6.22 -13.72 -7.55
N PRO A 123 7.14 -13.23 -8.42
CA PRO A 123 8.01 -12.09 -8.17
C PRO A 123 7.34 -10.73 -8.43
N ALA A 124 7.62 -9.76 -7.56
CA ALA A 124 7.09 -8.42 -7.66
C ALA A 124 8.06 -7.41 -7.04
N THR A 125 8.41 -6.37 -7.79
CA THR A 125 9.07 -5.19 -7.23
C THR A 125 8.09 -4.48 -6.32
N LEU A 126 8.50 -4.14 -5.11
CA LEU A 126 7.65 -3.45 -4.13
C LEU A 126 8.12 -2.02 -3.90
N VAL A 127 7.18 -1.12 -3.61
CA VAL A 127 7.45 0.06 -2.79
C VAL A 127 6.79 -0.17 -1.44
N GLU A 128 7.55 -0.09 -0.37
CA GLU A 128 7.11 -0.30 1.00
C GLU A 128 7.19 1.03 1.75
N MET A 129 6.19 1.33 2.59
CA MET A 129 6.23 2.55 3.40
C MET A 129 5.61 2.35 4.78
N THR A 130 6.14 3.09 5.75
CA THR A 130 5.62 3.22 7.11
C THR A 130 5.59 4.70 7.49
N VAL A 131 4.38 5.21 7.71
CA VAL A 131 4.05 6.60 8.03
C VAL A 131 3.54 6.66 9.47
N PRO A 132 4.30 7.20 10.43
CA PRO A 132 3.85 7.42 11.81
C PRO A 132 2.83 8.57 11.92
N PRO A 133 2.14 8.71 13.07
CA PRO A 133 1.26 9.84 13.33
C PRO A 133 2.03 11.17 13.50
N ASN A 134 1.32 12.29 13.37
CA ASN A 134 1.78 13.63 13.77
C ASN A 134 3.05 14.14 13.06
N GLY A 135 3.25 13.81 11.78
CA GLY A 135 4.41 14.27 11.02
C GLY A 135 5.75 13.71 11.49
N GLY A 136 5.72 12.52 12.11
CA GLY A 136 6.93 11.78 12.46
C GLY A 136 7.78 11.42 11.23
N GLN A 137 8.85 10.66 11.48
CA GLN A 137 9.75 10.22 10.41
C GLN A 137 9.15 9.02 9.68
N ASP A 138 8.80 9.23 8.42
CA ASP A 138 8.39 8.15 7.53
C ASP A 138 9.60 7.31 7.14
N PHE A 139 9.36 6.02 6.92
CA PHE A 139 10.31 5.08 6.34
C PHE A 139 9.73 4.57 5.02
N TYR A 140 10.53 4.52 3.97
CA TYR A 140 10.10 4.02 2.67
C TYR A 140 11.27 3.44 1.90
N ASP A 141 10.95 2.58 0.93
CA ASP A 141 11.95 1.96 0.07
C ASP A 141 11.31 1.33 -1.18
N VAL A 142 12.13 1.09 -2.18
CA VAL A 142 11.91 0.09 -3.22
C VAL A 142 12.58 -1.21 -2.76
N SER A 143 11.90 -2.33 -2.93
CA SER A 143 12.35 -3.63 -2.45
C SER A 143 12.25 -4.70 -3.53
N ASN A 144 13.36 -5.41 -3.72
CA ASN A 144 13.47 -6.61 -4.57
C ASN A 144 13.55 -7.90 -3.73
N VAL A 145 13.20 -7.84 -2.43
CA VAL A 145 13.17 -9.02 -1.54
C VAL A 145 12.22 -10.09 -2.08
N ASP A 146 11.07 -9.65 -2.59
CA ASP A 146 10.09 -10.49 -3.29
C ASP A 146 10.38 -10.58 -4.80
N GLY A 147 11.61 -10.31 -5.22
CA GLY A 147 12.05 -10.32 -6.61
C GLY A 147 11.65 -9.07 -7.38
N PHE A 148 11.70 -9.15 -8.71
CA PHE A 148 11.53 -8.02 -9.61
C PHE A 148 10.56 -8.37 -10.75
N ASN A 149 9.74 -7.42 -11.16
CA ASN A 149 8.98 -7.51 -12.41
C ASN A 149 9.00 -6.21 -13.23
N VAL A 150 8.85 -5.05 -12.58
CA VAL A 150 8.82 -3.71 -13.22
C VAL A 150 9.82 -2.79 -12.51
N PRO A 151 10.58 -1.94 -13.24
CA PRO A 151 11.40 -0.91 -12.60
C PRO A 151 10.54 0.11 -11.86
N MET A 152 10.91 0.50 -10.65
CA MET A 152 10.12 1.37 -9.78
C MET A 152 10.99 2.39 -9.04
N SER A 153 10.40 3.53 -8.70
CA SER A 153 10.97 4.48 -7.73
C SER A 153 9.90 5.05 -6.83
N VAL A 154 10.29 5.47 -5.64
CA VAL A 154 9.48 6.31 -4.74
C VAL A 154 10.25 7.57 -4.40
N THR A 155 9.63 8.74 -4.59
CA THR A 155 10.26 10.05 -4.36
C THR A 155 9.35 10.91 -3.50
N PRO A 156 9.78 11.28 -2.28
CA PRO A 156 9.07 12.24 -1.44
C PRO A 156 8.94 13.60 -2.14
N GLN A 157 7.85 14.31 -1.87
CA GLN A 157 7.59 15.67 -2.33
C GLN A 157 7.39 16.56 -1.11
N GLY A 158 8.28 17.52 -0.90
CA GLY A 158 8.31 18.31 0.33
C GLY A 158 8.93 17.52 1.49
N GLY A 159 8.37 17.69 2.69
CA GLY A 159 8.94 17.14 3.92
C GLY A 159 10.30 17.75 4.27
N SER A 160 11.01 17.10 5.20
CA SER A 160 12.34 17.51 5.65
C SER A 160 13.17 16.34 6.17
N GLY A 161 14.49 16.48 6.17
CA GLY A 161 15.45 15.41 6.46
C GLY A 161 16.17 14.98 5.20
N ASP A 162 16.50 13.70 5.09
CA ASP A 162 17.22 13.17 3.92
C ASP A 162 16.34 13.18 2.66
N CYS A 163 15.10 12.68 2.76
CA CYS A 163 14.06 12.72 1.72
C CYS A 163 14.55 12.32 0.32
N ARG A 164 15.49 11.36 0.26
CA ARG A 164 16.10 10.88 -0.98
C ARG A 164 15.16 9.93 -1.71
N THR A 165 15.26 9.89 -3.03
CA THR A 165 14.57 8.87 -3.84
C THR A 165 15.14 7.49 -3.56
N SER A 166 14.27 6.50 -3.32
CA SER A 166 14.60 5.08 -3.45
C SER A 166 14.21 4.60 -4.85
N SER A 167 15.07 3.83 -5.52
CA SER A 167 14.84 3.43 -6.91
C SER A 167 15.51 2.13 -7.31
N CYS A 168 14.79 1.36 -8.11
CA CYS A 168 15.32 0.31 -8.96
C CYS A 168 14.94 0.60 -10.43
N PRO A 169 15.76 1.39 -11.15
CA PRO A 169 15.41 1.86 -12.49
C PRO A 169 15.80 0.87 -13.61
N LYS A 170 16.74 -0.05 -13.35
CA LYS A 170 17.23 -1.00 -14.36
C LYS A 170 16.19 -2.08 -14.63
N ASN A 171 16.16 -2.55 -15.88
CA ASN A 171 15.39 -3.74 -16.25
C ASN A 171 16.14 -5.01 -15.84
N ILE A 172 15.95 -5.47 -14.60
CA ILE A 172 16.60 -6.68 -14.07
C ILE A 172 16.26 -7.92 -14.90
N ASN A 173 15.08 -7.99 -15.51
CA ASN A 173 14.67 -9.14 -16.34
C ASN A 173 15.65 -9.41 -17.49
N ALA A 174 16.31 -8.38 -18.02
CA ALA A 174 17.27 -8.50 -19.11
C ALA A 174 18.58 -9.20 -18.70
N ALA A 175 18.93 -9.17 -17.41
CA ALA A 175 20.15 -9.76 -16.86
C ALA A 175 19.87 -10.88 -15.84
N CYS A 176 18.60 -11.27 -15.66
CA CYS A 176 18.19 -12.21 -14.63
C CYS A 176 18.88 -13.58 -14.79
N PRO A 177 19.58 -14.10 -13.76
CA PRO A 177 20.18 -15.43 -13.77
C PRO A 177 19.16 -16.50 -14.13
N GLN A 178 19.58 -17.51 -14.90
CA GLN A 178 18.68 -18.49 -15.51
C GLN A 178 17.78 -19.19 -14.49
N GLU A 179 18.34 -19.53 -13.33
CA GLU A 179 17.69 -20.20 -12.20
C GLU A 179 16.66 -19.32 -11.47
N LEU A 180 16.67 -18.00 -11.71
CA LEU A 180 15.73 -17.03 -11.13
C LEU A 180 14.65 -16.57 -12.12
N GLN A 181 14.77 -16.90 -13.41
CA GLN A 181 13.86 -16.41 -14.45
C GLN A 181 12.43 -16.95 -14.29
N THR A 182 11.46 -16.04 -14.41
CA THR A 182 10.07 -16.36 -14.74
C THR A 182 9.81 -15.97 -16.19
N LYS A 183 9.37 -16.92 -17.01
CA LYS A 183 9.15 -16.71 -18.45
C LYS A 183 7.67 -16.57 -18.79
N GLY A 184 7.37 -15.67 -19.73
CA GLY A 184 6.06 -15.53 -20.34
C GLY A 184 5.78 -16.63 -21.36
N SER A 185 4.58 -16.61 -21.93
CA SER A 185 4.13 -17.55 -22.96
C SER A 185 4.92 -17.45 -24.27
N ASP A 186 5.54 -16.30 -24.53
CA ASP A 186 6.43 -16.03 -25.67
C ASP A 186 7.88 -16.45 -25.41
N GLY A 187 8.18 -16.98 -24.22
CA GLY A 187 9.52 -17.39 -23.81
C GLY A 187 10.42 -16.27 -23.28
N ASN A 188 9.96 -15.02 -23.31
CA ASN A 188 10.70 -13.88 -22.76
C ASN A 188 10.68 -13.90 -21.23
N VAL A 189 11.75 -13.40 -20.60
CA VAL A 189 11.80 -13.23 -19.14
C VAL A 189 10.93 -12.03 -18.78
N ILE A 190 9.88 -12.28 -17.99
CA ILE A 190 8.89 -11.26 -17.59
C ILE A 190 9.02 -10.86 -16.12
N ALA A 191 9.71 -11.66 -15.31
CA ALA A 191 10.02 -11.36 -13.92
C ALA A 191 11.26 -12.15 -13.46
N CYS A 192 11.92 -11.68 -12.41
CA CYS A 192 13.09 -12.31 -11.81
C CYS A 192 12.83 -12.60 -10.32
N LYS A 193 12.87 -13.88 -9.93
CA LYS A 193 12.73 -14.30 -8.54
C LYS A 193 13.92 -13.82 -7.71
N SER A 194 13.69 -13.50 -6.44
CA SER A 194 14.79 -13.48 -5.46
C SER A 194 15.25 -14.90 -5.16
N ALA A 195 16.44 -15.04 -4.57
CA ALA A 195 16.96 -16.35 -4.17
C ALA A 195 16.09 -17.04 -3.12
N CYS A 196 15.46 -16.29 -2.21
CA CYS A 196 14.52 -16.86 -1.24
C CYS A 196 13.34 -17.53 -1.96
N LEU A 197 12.74 -16.84 -2.94
CA LEU A 197 11.62 -17.38 -3.72
C LEU A 197 12.00 -18.60 -4.55
N ALA A 198 13.22 -18.61 -5.10
CA ALA A 198 13.71 -19.70 -5.95
C ALA A 198 14.08 -20.95 -5.15
N PHE A 199 14.82 -20.80 -4.06
CA PHE A 199 15.46 -21.92 -3.35
C PHE A 199 14.82 -22.26 -2.01
N LYS A 200 14.13 -21.32 -1.37
CA LYS A 200 13.47 -21.50 -0.07
C LYS A 200 14.41 -21.96 1.05
N GLU A 201 15.69 -21.60 0.96
CA GLU A 201 16.70 -21.91 1.98
C GLU A 201 16.83 -20.76 3.00
N ASP A 202 17.04 -21.12 4.27
CA ASP A 202 17.15 -20.16 5.39
C ASP A 202 18.19 -19.05 5.13
N LYS A 203 19.31 -19.37 4.48
CA LYS A 203 20.37 -18.41 4.17
C LYS A 203 19.95 -17.31 3.17
N TYR A 204 18.93 -17.57 2.35
CA TYR A 204 18.41 -16.59 1.39
C TYR A 204 17.16 -15.89 1.92
N CYS A 205 16.36 -16.59 2.74
CA CYS A 205 15.13 -16.06 3.33
C CYS A 205 15.36 -15.36 4.67
N CYS A 206 16.57 -15.45 5.22
CA CYS A 206 16.91 -14.95 6.55
C CYS A 206 15.99 -15.49 7.65
N THR A 207 15.77 -16.81 7.65
CA THR A 207 14.91 -17.52 8.60
C THR A 207 15.71 -18.49 9.46
N GLY A 208 15.08 -19.05 10.50
CA GLY A 208 15.73 -20.04 11.37
C GLY A 208 16.99 -19.49 12.05
N ALA A 209 18.13 -20.15 11.84
CA ALA A 209 19.42 -19.70 12.38
C ALA A 209 19.96 -18.41 11.70
N ASN A 210 19.42 -18.06 10.54
CA ASN A 210 19.77 -16.88 9.75
C ASN A 210 18.82 -15.70 10.01
N ASN A 211 18.05 -15.69 11.11
CA ASN A 211 17.05 -14.66 11.39
C ASN A 211 17.60 -13.37 12.03
N LYS A 212 18.88 -13.06 11.78
CA LYS A 212 19.52 -11.83 12.24
C LYS A 212 20.45 -11.28 11.15
N PRO A 213 20.68 -9.95 11.10
CA PRO A 213 21.62 -9.36 10.16
C PRO A 213 23.02 -10.00 10.21
N GLU A 214 23.51 -10.36 11.40
CA GLU A 214 24.84 -10.96 11.56
C GLU A 214 24.92 -12.39 11.04
N THR A 215 23.79 -13.10 10.97
CA THR A 215 23.72 -14.49 10.54
C THR A 215 23.13 -14.66 9.14
N CYS A 216 22.66 -13.60 8.48
CA CYS A 216 22.23 -13.60 7.09
C CYS A 216 22.99 -12.52 6.30
N PRO A 217 24.26 -12.79 5.94
CA PRO A 217 25.03 -11.86 5.13
C PRO A 217 24.52 -11.84 3.67
N PRO A 218 24.90 -10.81 2.88
CA PRO A 218 24.65 -10.79 1.45
C PRO A 218 25.18 -12.05 0.75
N THR A 219 24.49 -12.48 -0.31
CA THR A 219 24.85 -13.63 -1.14
C THR A 219 25.16 -13.17 -2.56
N ASN A 220 25.70 -14.06 -3.40
CA ASN A 220 25.91 -13.75 -4.83
C ASN A 220 24.61 -13.31 -5.53
N TYR A 221 23.45 -13.81 -5.07
CA TYR A 221 22.16 -13.44 -5.64
C TYR A 221 21.68 -12.08 -5.16
N SER A 222 21.78 -11.76 -3.86
CA SER A 222 21.40 -10.41 -3.40
C SER A 222 22.34 -9.35 -3.94
N GLN A 223 23.65 -9.65 -4.03
CA GLN A 223 24.63 -8.77 -4.68
C GLN A 223 24.30 -8.52 -6.16
N PHE A 224 23.76 -9.50 -6.88
CA PHE A 224 23.27 -9.27 -8.24
C PHE A 224 22.15 -8.22 -8.27
N PHE A 225 21.16 -8.29 -7.38
CA PHE A 225 20.09 -7.27 -7.30
C PHE A 225 20.65 -5.90 -6.89
N GLU A 226 21.57 -5.85 -5.93
CA GLU A 226 22.27 -4.64 -5.47
C GLU A 226 23.03 -3.94 -6.61
N GLU A 227 23.77 -4.70 -7.42
CA GLU A 227 24.51 -4.16 -8.58
C GLU A 227 23.57 -3.58 -9.65
N GLN A 228 22.36 -4.15 -9.78
CA GLN A 228 21.36 -3.58 -10.68
C GLN A 228 20.73 -2.32 -10.08
N CYS A 229 20.43 -2.33 -8.79
CA CYS A 229 19.62 -1.32 -8.11
C CYS A 229 20.14 -1.04 -6.69
N PRO A 230 21.21 -0.24 -6.54
CA PRO A 230 21.86 0.01 -5.24
C PRO A 230 21.05 0.91 -4.29
N ASP A 231 19.98 1.53 -4.79
CA ASP A 231 19.06 2.37 -4.01
C ASP A 231 17.75 1.61 -3.68
N ALA A 232 17.79 0.28 -3.67
CA ALA A 232 16.66 -0.61 -3.37
C ALA A 232 17.11 -1.79 -2.51
N TYR A 233 16.23 -2.33 -1.65
CA TYR A 233 16.54 -3.53 -0.88
C TYR A 233 16.80 -4.73 -1.80
N SER A 234 17.98 -5.33 -1.67
CA SER A 234 18.35 -6.55 -2.41
C SER A 234 18.03 -7.84 -1.64
N TYR A 235 17.88 -7.77 -0.32
CA TYR A 235 17.48 -8.86 0.58
C TYR A 235 16.98 -8.31 1.94
N ALA A 236 16.54 -9.19 2.84
CA ALA A 236 15.79 -8.81 4.05
C ALA A 236 16.53 -7.94 5.08
N TYR A 237 17.87 -7.90 5.08
CA TYR A 237 18.66 -7.10 6.05
C TYR A 237 19.57 -6.07 5.37
N ASP A 238 19.16 -5.57 4.22
CA ASP A 238 19.91 -4.56 3.45
C ASP A 238 19.75 -3.12 3.98
N ASP A 239 19.72 -2.96 5.31
CA ASP A 239 19.30 -1.69 5.94
C ASP A 239 20.31 -0.56 5.82
N LYS A 240 21.60 -0.86 5.58
CA LYS A 240 22.66 0.16 5.63
C LYS A 240 22.55 1.19 4.52
N ASN A 241 22.07 0.79 3.35
CA ASN A 241 21.97 1.65 2.17
C ASN A 241 20.53 1.84 1.69
N SER A 242 19.61 0.96 2.07
CA SER A 242 18.30 0.84 1.44
C SER A 242 17.12 1.29 2.31
N THR A 243 17.35 1.70 3.57
CA THR A 243 16.32 2.40 4.35
C THR A 243 16.33 3.90 4.05
N PHE A 244 15.22 4.44 3.54
CA PHE A 244 15.07 5.86 3.25
C PHE A 244 14.07 6.50 4.21
N THR A 245 14.33 7.75 4.59
CA THR A 245 13.49 8.47 5.55
C THR A 245 13.12 9.87 5.07
N CYS A 246 11.97 10.36 5.52
CA CYS A 246 11.54 11.74 5.33
C CYS A 246 10.51 12.11 6.40
N SER A 247 10.62 13.30 6.99
CA SER A 247 9.74 13.75 8.08
C SER A 247 8.85 14.91 7.64
N ASN A 248 7.91 15.30 8.50
CA ASN A 248 7.03 16.46 8.32
C ASN A 248 6.06 16.35 7.13
N ASN A 249 5.33 15.21 7.08
CA ASN A 249 4.22 14.94 6.15
C ASN A 249 4.56 15.21 4.66
N PRO A 250 5.59 14.55 4.09
CA PRO A 250 5.81 14.59 2.65
C PRO A 250 4.65 13.92 1.90
N ASP A 251 4.34 14.44 0.71
CA ASP A 251 3.63 13.65 -0.30
C ASP A 251 4.62 12.70 -1.01
N TYR A 252 4.14 11.79 -1.83
CA TYR A 252 4.99 10.80 -2.52
C TYR A 252 4.61 10.64 -3.98
N VAL A 253 5.62 10.43 -4.82
CA VAL A 253 5.45 10.01 -6.22
C VAL A 253 6.07 8.63 -6.40
N ILE A 254 5.25 7.65 -6.77
CA ILE A 254 5.67 6.32 -7.20
C ILE A 254 5.69 6.31 -8.73
N THR A 255 6.86 6.05 -9.31
CA THR A 255 7.02 6.00 -10.78
C THR A 255 7.33 4.59 -11.23
N PHE A 256 6.56 4.09 -12.19
CA PHE A 256 6.87 2.85 -12.92
C PHE A 256 7.71 3.19 -14.15
N CYS A 257 8.81 2.46 -14.35
CA CYS A 257 9.84 2.73 -15.37
C CYS A 257 10.43 4.16 -15.27
N PRO A 258 10.99 4.55 -14.10
CA PRO A 258 11.43 5.93 -13.82
C PRO A 258 12.44 6.52 -14.80
#